data_AF-A0A949RVB2-F1
#
_entry.id   AF-A0A949RVB2-F1
#
_cell.length_a   1.000
_cell.length_b   1.000
_cell.length_c   1.000
_cell.angle_alpha   90.00
_cell.angle_beta   90.00
_cell.angle_gamma   90.00
#
_symmetry.space_group_name_H-M   'P 1'
#
loop_
_entity.id
_entity.type
_entity.pdbx_description
1 polymer ?
#
loop_
_entity_poly.entity_id
_entity_poly.type
_entity_poly.pdbx_seq_one_letter_code
_entity_poly.pdbx_strand_id
1 'polypeptide(L)'
;MWLIFLPNAPYIITDFKHLAEPSASVPDWFDVMLLMWFSWTGMLLGVVSLYLMQDIVHREFGRWVSWIMVFVVSVLSGLGVYIGRFIRWNSWDIFADPKGIFRQFVVGAQDPSLRSIGFTVIFAGFFLFVYVTLYAFGHLLMEPVREK
;
A
#
# COMPACT_ATOMS: atom_id res chain seq x y z
N MET A 1 -7.02 -34.30 -12.65
CA MET A 1 -6.32 -33.50 -13.69
C MET A 1 -7.11 -32.24 -14.09
N TRP A 2 -7.65 -31.48 -13.13
CA TRP A 2 -8.32 -30.18 -13.40
C TRP A 2 -7.66 -29.03 -12.61
N LEU A 3 -7.23 -29.28 -11.37
CA LEU A 3 -6.49 -28.31 -10.56
C LEU A 3 -5.12 -27.85 -11.14
N ILE A 4 -4.54 -28.61 -12.07
CA ILE A 4 -3.23 -28.27 -12.68
C ILE A 4 -3.40 -27.30 -13.87
N PHE A 5 -4.60 -27.18 -14.44
CA PHE A 5 -4.89 -26.26 -15.56
C PHE A 5 -5.47 -24.90 -15.12
N LEU A 6 -6.00 -24.80 -13.90
CA LEU A 6 -6.54 -23.55 -13.36
C LEU A 6 -5.49 -22.42 -13.16
N PRO A 7 -4.23 -22.70 -12.73
CA PRO A 7 -3.23 -21.63 -12.54
C PRO A 7 -2.52 -21.18 -13.83
N ASN A 8 -2.62 -21.93 -14.94
CA ASN A 8 -1.97 -21.57 -16.22
C ASN A 8 -2.83 -20.70 -17.15
N ALA A 9 -4.13 -20.56 -16.88
CA ALA A 9 -5.03 -19.75 -17.70
C ALA A 9 -4.77 -18.23 -17.63
N PRO A 10 -4.33 -17.62 -16.49
CA PRO A 10 -4.05 -16.19 -16.44
C PRO A 10 -2.68 -15.77 -17.00
N TYR A 11 -1.69 -16.67 -17.02
CA TYR A 11 -0.28 -16.34 -17.31
C TYR A 11 0.01 -16.19 -18.82
N ILE A 12 -0.81 -16.80 -19.67
CA ILE A 12 -0.69 -16.75 -21.13
C ILE A 12 -1.08 -15.37 -21.70
N ILE A 13 -1.81 -14.53 -20.96
CA ILE A 13 -2.32 -13.25 -21.48
C ILE A 13 -1.29 -12.11 -21.39
N THR A 14 -0.34 -12.14 -20.45
CA THR A 14 0.60 -11.01 -20.23
C THR A 14 1.92 -11.14 -20.98
N ASP A 15 2.32 -12.35 -21.39
CA ASP A 15 3.62 -12.60 -22.02
C ASP A 15 3.64 -12.25 -23.53
N PHE A 16 2.49 -12.09 -24.18
CA PHE A 16 2.39 -11.85 -25.63
C PHE A 16 2.68 -10.41 -26.10
N LYS A 17 2.76 -9.42 -25.21
CA LYS A 17 2.91 -8.01 -25.64
C LYS A 17 4.32 -7.64 -26.07
N HIS A 18 5.32 -8.46 -25.74
CA HIS A 18 6.72 -8.21 -26.04
C HIS A 18 7.23 -8.91 -27.30
N LEU A 19 6.43 -9.75 -27.98
CA LEU A 19 6.96 -10.59 -29.07
C LEU A 19 6.55 -10.21 -30.49
N ALA A 20 5.50 -9.40 -30.72
CA ALA A 20 4.94 -9.30 -32.07
C ALA A 20 5.33 -8.05 -32.88
N GLU A 21 5.15 -6.81 -32.40
CA GLU A 21 5.21 -5.69 -33.34
C GLU A 21 5.66 -4.35 -32.71
N PRO A 22 6.57 -3.60 -33.37
CA PRO A 22 6.91 -2.21 -33.03
C PRO A 22 5.75 -1.21 -33.21
N SER A 23 4.56 -1.66 -33.63
CA SER A 23 3.42 -0.82 -34.04
C SER A 23 2.12 -1.03 -33.26
N ALA A 24 2.04 -2.02 -32.38
CA ALA A 24 0.85 -2.22 -31.55
C ALA A 24 0.99 -1.41 -30.25
N SER A 25 0.77 -0.10 -30.33
CA SER A 25 0.64 0.75 -29.14
C SER A 25 -0.43 0.13 -28.26
N VAL A 26 0.00 -0.43 -27.13
CA VAL A 26 -0.87 -0.70 -26.00
C VAL A 26 -1.81 0.49 -25.83
N PRO A 27 -3.13 0.29 -25.81
CA PRO A 27 -4.00 1.38 -25.47
C PRO A 27 -3.70 1.82 -24.03
N ASP A 28 -3.43 3.11 -23.81
CA ASP A 28 -3.09 3.67 -22.49
C ASP A 28 -4.09 3.26 -21.39
N TRP A 29 -5.36 3.01 -21.76
CA TRP A 29 -6.40 2.56 -20.83
C TRP A 29 -6.08 1.19 -20.19
N PHE A 30 -5.35 0.31 -20.88
CA PHE A 30 -4.97 -1.00 -20.34
C PHE A 30 -3.96 -0.85 -19.20
N ASP A 31 -2.94 0.00 -19.40
CA ASP A 31 -1.92 0.23 -18.38
C ASP A 31 -2.51 0.98 -17.18
N VAL A 32 -3.43 1.93 -17.42
CA VAL A 32 -4.18 2.60 -16.34
C VAL A 32 -5.03 1.60 -15.55
N MET A 33 -5.76 0.71 -16.22
CA MET A 33 -6.55 -0.34 -15.56
C MET A 33 -5.64 -1.27 -14.76
N LEU A 34 -4.54 -1.72 -15.34
CA LEU A 34 -3.59 -2.60 -14.69
C LEU A 34 -3.00 -1.96 -13.42
N LEU A 35 -2.49 -0.72 -13.53
CA LEU A 35 -1.96 0.02 -12.39
C LEU A 35 -3.03 0.26 -11.32
N MET A 36 -4.28 0.51 -11.72
CA MET A 36 -5.40 0.65 -10.80
C MET A 36 -5.65 -0.64 -10.01
N TRP A 37 -5.70 -1.80 -10.68
CA TRP A 37 -5.88 -3.11 -10.04
C TRP A 37 -4.74 -3.44 -9.09
N PHE A 38 -3.49 -3.24 -9.50
CA PHE A 38 -2.33 -3.46 -8.64
C PHE A 38 -2.31 -2.52 -7.43
N SER A 39 -2.59 -1.23 -7.64
CA SER A 39 -2.62 -0.23 -6.56
C SER A 39 -3.73 -0.53 -5.56
N TRP A 40 -4.93 -0.90 -6.04
CA TRP A 40 -6.06 -1.27 -5.20
C TRP A 40 -5.78 -2.53 -4.38
N THR A 41 -5.25 -3.57 -5.03
CA THR A 41 -4.91 -4.84 -4.35
C THR A 41 -3.81 -4.63 -3.31
N GLY A 42 -2.76 -3.89 -3.66
CA GLY A 42 -1.67 -3.56 -2.73
C GLY A 42 -2.16 -2.76 -1.52
N MET A 43 -3.06 -1.80 -1.73
CA MET A 43 -3.68 -1.03 -0.65
C MET A 43 -4.50 -1.92 0.29
N LEU A 44 -5.34 -2.81 -0.24
CA LEU A 44 -6.14 -3.74 0.55
C LEU A 44 -5.26 -4.69 1.36
N LEU A 45 -4.22 -5.27 0.74
CA LEU A 45 -3.26 -6.12 1.44
C LEU A 45 -2.55 -5.36 2.57
N GLY A 46 -2.18 -4.10 2.33
CA GLY A 46 -1.60 -3.22 3.35
C GLY A 46 -2.55 -2.99 4.54
N VAL A 47 -3.82 -2.72 4.27
CA VAL A 47 -4.85 -2.55 5.33
C VAL A 47 -5.07 -3.83 6.12
N VAL A 48 -5.18 -4.98 5.45
CA VAL A 48 -5.32 -6.29 6.11
C VAL A 48 -4.11 -6.61 6.97
N SER A 49 -2.90 -6.37 6.47
CA SER A 49 -1.67 -6.55 7.24
C SER A 49 -1.64 -5.66 8.48
N LEU A 50 -2.05 -4.40 8.36
CA LEU A 50 -2.11 -3.48 9.51
C LEU A 50 -3.17 -3.92 10.52
N TYR A 51 -4.30 -4.46 10.07
CA TYR A 51 -5.33 -5.02 10.94
C TYR A 51 -4.80 -6.19 11.78
N LEU A 52 -4.11 -7.14 11.14
CA LEU A 52 -3.52 -8.28 11.85
C LEU A 52 -2.49 -7.81 12.89
N MET A 53 -1.65 -6.84 12.54
CA MET A 53 -0.69 -6.26 13.49
C MET A 53 -1.38 -5.48 14.61
N GLN A 54 -2.44 -4.74 14.30
CA GLN A 54 -3.22 -4.05 15.33
C GLN A 54 -3.82 -5.05 16.32
N ASP A 55 -4.37 -6.18 15.86
CA ASP A 55 -4.93 -7.20 16.76
C ASP A 55 -3.86 -7.81 17.68
N ILE A 56 -2.66 -8.09 17.16
CA ILE A 56 -1.53 -8.58 17.98
C ILE A 56 -1.17 -7.54 19.05
N VAL A 57 -0.97 -6.28 18.66
CA VAL A 57 -0.60 -5.19 19.60
C VAL A 57 -1.72 -4.91 20.59
N HIS A 58 -2.98 -5.04 20.16
CA HIS A 58 -4.15 -4.88 21.02
C HIS A 58 -4.16 -5.93 22.15
N ARG A 59 -3.81 -7.18 21.85
CA ARG A 59 -3.77 -8.27 22.83
C ARG A 59 -2.62 -8.12 23.83
N GLU A 60 -1.45 -7.69 23.37
CA GLU A 60 -0.23 -7.60 24.20
C GLU A 60 -0.11 -6.27 24.98
N PHE A 61 -0.48 -5.14 24.36
CA PHE A 61 -0.25 -3.78 24.88
C PHE A 61 -1.52 -2.95 25.07
N GLY A 62 -2.68 -3.48 24.68
CA GLY A 62 -3.97 -2.84 24.85
C GLY A 62 -4.41 -1.92 23.71
N ARG A 63 -5.65 -1.46 23.81
CA ARG A 63 -6.37 -0.72 22.75
C ARG A 63 -5.69 0.58 22.36
N TRP A 64 -5.29 1.39 23.33
CA TRP A 64 -4.69 2.70 23.05
C TRP A 64 -3.39 2.60 22.25
N VAL A 65 -2.48 1.70 22.63
CA VAL A 65 -1.21 1.48 21.94
C VAL A 65 -1.44 0.99 20.51
N SER A 66 -2.40 0.08 20.31
CA SER A 66 -2.75 -0.45 18.99
C SER A 66 -3.22 0.64 18.02
N TRP A 67 -4.03 1.61 18.50
CA TRP A 67 -4.52 2.72 17.67
C TRP A 67 -3.44 3.77 17.39
N ILE A 68 -2.55 4.03 18.35
CA ILE A 68 -1.38 4.89 18.13
C ILE A 68 -0.50 4.29 17.03
N MET A 69 -0.27 2.98 17.04
CA MET A 69 0.47 2.28 15.98
C MET A 69 -0.19 2.50 14.61
N VAL A 70 -1.51 2.31 14.50
CA VAL A 70 -2.26 2.50 13.24
C VAL A 70 -2.11 3.92 12.72
N PHE A 71 -2.20 4.92 13.60
CA PHE A 71 -2.01 6.33 13.24
C PHE A 71 -0.58 6.57 12.72
N VAL A 72 0.44 6.11 13.44
CA VAL A 72 1.85 6.25 13.05
C VAL A 72 2.12 5.59 11.71
N VAL A 73 1.66 4.34 11.52
CA VAL A 73 1.82 3.62 10.25
C VAL A 73 1.13 4.36 9.12
N SER A 74 -0.08 4.91 9.33
CA SER A 74 -0.78 5.68 8.30
C SER A 74 -0.01 6.92 7.86
N VAL A 75 0.60 7.66 8.81
CA VAL A 75 1.47 8.81 8.51
C VAL A 75 2.72 8.37 7.76
N LEU A 76 3.38 7.29 8.19
CA LEU A 76 4.55 6.74 7.53
C LEU A 76 4.24 6.25 6.11
N SER A 77 3.07 5.66 5.87
CA SER A 77 2.62 5.28 4.53
C SER A 77 2.45 6.50 3.64
N GLY A 78 1.84 7.58 4.13
CA GLY A 78 1.74 8.85 3.40
C GLY A 78 3.12 9.43 3.02
N LEU A 79 4.06 9.39 3.96
CA LEU A 79 5.45 9.80 3.73
C LEU A 79 6.13 8.90 2.69
N GLY A 80 5.94 7.58 2.78
CA GLY A 80 6.49 6.61 1.83
C GLY A 80 6.00 6.86 0.41
N VAL A 81 4.71 7.14 0.22
CA VAL A 81 4.15 7.49 -1.11
C VAL A 81 4.73 8.81 -1.62
N TYR A 82 4.90 9.82 -0.75
CA TYR A 82 5.54 11.08 -1.12
C TYR A 82 6.98 10.83 -1.61
N ILE A 83 7.77 10.09 -0.84
CA ILE A 83 9.14 9.74 -1.17
C ILE A 83 9.20 8.98 -2.51
N GLY A 84 8.39 7.93 -2.68
CA GLY A 84 8.37 7.14 -3.92
C GLY A 84 7.89 7.94 -5.14
N ARG A 85 6.97 8.89 -4.97
CA ARG A 85 6.42 9.67 -6.08
C ARG A 85 7.31 10.83 -6.52
N PHE A 86 7.89 11.56 -5.57
CA PHE A 86 8.62 12.80 -5.85
C PHE A 86 10.13 12.61 -5.84
N ILE A 87 10.64 11.78 -4.92
CA ILE A 87 12.07 11.50 -4.79
C ILE A 87 12.44 10.24 -5.61
N ARG A 88 11.43 9.43 -6.02
CA ARG A 88 11.60 8.20 -6.81
C ARG A 88 12.47 7.14 -6.13
N TRP A 89 12.57 7.19 -4.81
CA TRP A 89 13.23 6.14 -4.06
C TRP A 89 12.35 4.90 -4.00
N ASN A 90 12.94 3.78 -4.34
CA ASN A 90 12.35 2.47 -4.12
C ASN A 90 12.82 1.95 -2.75
N SER A 91 12.04 1.04 -2.15
CA SER A 91 12.41 0.38 -0.88
C SER A 91 13.75 -0.36 -0.95
N TRP A 92 14.22 -0.66 -2.16
CA TRP A 92 15.48 -1.35 -2.43
C TRP A 92 16.71 -0.43 -2.43
N ASP A 93 16.54 0.88 -2.56
CA ASP A 93 17.66 1.82 -2.57
C ASP A 93 18.36 1.88 -1.21
N ILE A 94 17.62 1.63 -0.12
CA ILE A 94 18.12 1.55 1.27
C ILE A 94 19.24 0.50 1.40
N PHE A 95 19.15 -0.58 0.63
CA PHE A 95 20.16 -1.64 0.65
C PHE A 95 21.36 -1.34 -0.27
N ALA A 96 21.20 -0.47 -1.26
CA ALA A 96 22.24 -0.10 -2.20
C ALA A 96 23.14 1.04 -1.69
N ASP A 97 22.56 2.09 -1.08
CA ASP A 97 23.32 3.18 -0.46
C ASP A 97 22.62 3.75 0.80
N PRO A 98 22.77 3.08 1.95
CA PRO A 98 22.11 3.51 3.19
C PRO A 98 22.60 4.87 3.71
N LYS A 99 23.86 5.27 3.43
CA LYS A 99 24.43 6.52 3.95
C LYS A 99 24.02 7.74 3.11
N GLY A 100 23.99 7.60 1.79
CA GLY A 100 23.52 8.66 0.89
C GLY A 100 22.05 9.00 1.11
N ILE A 101 21.22 7.97 1.26
CA ILE A 101 19.77 8.10 1.51
C ILE A 101 19.49 8.78 2.84
N PHE A 102 20.18 8.37 3.92
CA PHE A 102 19.96 8.96 5.23
C PHE A 102 20.31 10.47 5.23
N ARG A 103 21.39 10.85 4.56
CA ARG A 103 21.78 12.27 4.44
C ARG A 103 20.75 13.08 3.65
N GLN A 104 20.25 12.56 2.53
CA GLN A 104 19.22 13.23 1.74
C GLN A 104 17.87 13.29 2.45
N PHE A 105 17.53 12.27 3.24
CA PHE A 105 16.33 12.25 4.07
C PHE A 105 16.39 13.34 5.14
N VAL A 106 17.51 13.46 5.86
CA VAL A 106 17.70 14.49 6.88
C VAL A 106 17.64 15.89 6.28
N VAL A 107 18.29 16.12 5.13
CA VAL A 107 18.25 17.42 4.45
C VAL A 107 16.84 17.76 3.93
N GLY A 108 16.12 16.79 3.35
CA GLY A 108 14.74 16.99 2.89
C GLY A 108 13.71 17.12 4.01
N ALA A 109 13.96 16.51 5.17
CA ALA A 109 13.13 16.62 6.37
C ALA A 109 13.37 17.92 7.15
N GLN A 110 14.51 18.60 6.92
CA GLN A 110 14.84 19.88 7.55
C GLN A 110 14.07 21.07 6.94
N ASP A 111 13.67 21.00 5.67
CA ASP A 111 12.83 22.02 5.01
C ASP A 111 11.72 21.38 4.14
N PRO A 112 10.69 20.79 4.77
CA PRO A 112 9.58 20.21 4.04
C PRO A 112 8.70 21.31 3.44
N SER A 113 8.58 21.30 2.10
CA SER A 113 7.65 22.19 1.40
C SER A 113 6.20 22.01 1.89
N LEU A 114 5.39 23.07 1.89
CA LEU A 114 3.96 22.96 2.27
C LEU A 114 3.21 21.92 1.42
N ARG A 115 3.62 21.73 0.17
CA ARG A 115 3.08 20.72 -0.75
C ARG A 115 3.37 19.29 -0.30
N SER A 116 4.58 19.02 0.22
CA SER A 116 4.95 17.68 0.69
C SER A 116 4.21 17.29 1.95
N ILE A 117 4.06 18.24 2.88
CA ILE A 117 3.26 18.07 4.09
C ILE A 117 1.80 17.83 3.71
N GLY A 118 1.23 18.70 2.87
CA GLY A 118 -0.16 18.57 2.43
C GLY A 118 -0.43 17.23 1.74
N PHE A 119 0.45 16.79 0.83
CA PHE A 119 0.34 15.50 0.17
C PHE A 119 0.38 14.33 1.16
N THR A 120 1.34 14.35 2.09
CA THR A 120 1.51 13.32 3.12
C THR A 120 0.28 13.23 4.01
N VAL A 121 -0.24 14.36 4.49
CA VAL A 121 -1.40 14.42 5.38
C VAL A 121 -2.65 13.92 4.67
N ILE A 122 -2.88 14.33 3.42
CA ILE A 122 -4.02 13.86 2.62
C ILE A 122 -3.94 12.35 2.40
N PHE A 123 -2.78 11.82 2.02
CA PHE A 123 -2.61 10.38 1.80
C PHE A 123 -2.73 9.58 3.09
N ALA A 124 -2.15 10.06 4.19
CA ALA A 124 -2.28 9.43 5.50
C ALA A 124 -3.74 9.42 5.96
N GLY A 125 -4.46 10.53 5.79
CA GLY A 125 -5.88 10.64 6.10
C GLY A 125 -6.74 9.72 5.25
N PHE A 126 -6.45 9.63 3.94
CA PHE A 126 -7.12 8.70 3.03
C PHE A 126 -6.88 7.23 3.43
N PHE A 127 -5.62 6.86 3.72
CA PHE A 127 -5.29 5.51 4.16
C PHE A 127 -5.97 5.15 5.49
N LEU A 128 -5.94 6.07 6.45
CA LEU A 128 -6.62 5.90 7.74
C LEU A 128 -8.13 5.78 7.57
N PHE A 129 -8.73 6.58 6.68
CA PHE A 129 -10.16 6.50 6.35
C PHE A 129 -10.54 5.12 5.81
N VAL A 130 -9.77 4.58 4.86
CA VAL A 130 -10.00 3.23 4.32
C VAL A 130 -9.81 2.17 5.41
N TYR A 131 -8.79 2.32 6.26
CA TYR A 131 -8.55 1.44 7.39
C TYR A 131 -9.75 1.40 8.35
N VAL A 132 -10.21 2.55 8.83
CA VAL A 132 -11.33 2.64 9.77
C VAL A 132 -12.62 2.11 9.14
N THR A 133 -12.85 2.37 7.85
CA THR A 133 -14.02 1.87 7.12
C THR A 133 -14.02 0.33 7.13
N LEU A 134 -12.92 -0.30 6.72
CA LEU A 134 -12.82 -1.76 6.71
C LEU A 134 -12.86 -2.37 8.12
N TYR A 135 -12.24 -1.71 9.09
CA TYR A 135 -12.31 -2.11 10.50
C TYR A 135 -13.76 -2.10 11.02
N ALA A 136 -14.51 -1.03 10.75
CA ALA A 136 -15.91 -0.90 11.16
C ALA A 136 -16.80 -1.97 10.49
N PHE A 137 -16.67 -2.17 9.17
CA PHE A 137 -17.38 -3.23 8.47
C PHE A 137 -17.03 -4.62 8.98
N GLY A 138 -15.74 -4.89 9.25
CA GLY A 138 -15.29 -6.15 9.82
C GLY A 138 -15.92 -6.43 11.19
N HIS A 139 -16.01 -5.42 12.05
CA HIS A 139 -16.68 -5.55 13.34
C HIS A 139 -18.20 -5.77 13.21
N LEU A 140 -18.88 -5.03 12.34
CA LEU A 140 -20.32 -5.18 12.09
C LEU A 140 -20.68 -6.60 11.60
N LEU A 141 -19.82 -7.21 10.78
CA LEU A 141 -20.04 -8.58 10.27
C LEU A 141 -19.74 -9.66 11.32
N MET A 142 -18.98 -9.35 12.37
CA MET A 142 -18.62 -10.29 13.44
C MET A 142 -19.58 -10.27 14.63
N GLU A 143 -20.38 -9.21 14.82
CA GLU A 143 -21.44 -9.13 15.84
C GLU A 143 -22.51 -10.25 15.78
N PRO A 144 -23.02 -10.72 14.62
CA PRO A 144 -24.10 -11.72 14.59
C PRO A 144 -23.69 -13.15 14.99
N VAL A 145 -22.39 -13.44 15.17
CA VAL A 145 -21.90 -14.80 15.51
C VAL A 145 -21.80 -15.03 17.02
N ARG A 146 -21.79 -13.96 17.84
CA ARG A 146 -21.56 -14.07 19.29
C ARG A 146 -22.82 -14.25 20.13
N GLU A 147 -24.01 -14.17 19.52
CA GLU A 147 -25.32 -14.30 20.19
C GLU A 147 -26.01 -15.66 19.97
N LYS A 148 -25.29 -16.71 19.60
CA LYS A 148 -25.82 -18.09 19.57
C LYS A 148 -24.93 -19.03 20.36
#